data_AF-A0A4R5BBZ4-F1
#
_entry.id   AF-A0A4R5BBZ4-F1
#
_cell.length_a   1.000
_cell.length_b   1.000
_cell.length_c   1.000
_cell.angle_alpha   90.00
_cell.angle_beta   90.00
_cell.angle_gamma   90.00
#
_symmetry.space_group_name_H-M   'P 1'
#
loop_
_entity.id
_entity.type
_entity.pdbx_description
1 polymer ?
#
loop_
_entity_poly.entity_id
_entity_poly.type
_entity_poly.pdbx_seq_one_letter_code
_entity_poly.pdbx_strand_id
1 'polypeptide(L)'
;MTGPKTEARPTARPAVRGMQQGAPQAHPTQQPPSQATKPQPTQQANAISAELAELLRTGPFEAALRTAIRSSRLSLERIQHRLRARGTPVSITALSYWQSGRRRPERPDSLLALAQLEQVLGVPESSLSALLGPPRPRGRTRQASAEAPPLSALWSEHESAAELLTKIDTNHDSKLTRLSHHDVVHVDQHGDLRKIRTRKLVRAETNNADRWVIMFDGASSVATPPIIRPIRSCRLGQVLTDHARDLVVAELLFDHALARGETLLLEYEIIDPPTGPNEAEHSFCRLFRLPVRQYVVELQFDPAHPPAGCESYVGDSAMQEAEQPKPLQVDRFGRAHAVALDFGMGVFGVRWQPEQQGEVLPETE
;
A
#
# COMPACT_ATOMS: atom_id res chain seq x y z
N MET A 1 3.17 54.71 27.83
CA MET A 1 4.38 55.23 28.49
C MET A 1 4.40 54.72 29.93
N THR A 2 5.36 53.84 30.24
CA THR A 2 6.19 53.77 31.47
C THR A 2 5.62 54.17 32.84
N GLY A 3 5.74 53.24 33.82
CA GLY A 3 5.77 53.53 35.28
C GLY A 3 7.08 54.22 35.72
N PRO A 4 7.68 54.02 36.94
CA PRO A 4 7.33 53.15 38.10
C PRO A 4 7.65 53.79 39.50
N LYS A 5 7.83 52.93 40.56
CA LYS A 5 8.70 53.06 41.78
C LYS A 5 8.14 53.75 43.06
N THR A 6 8.45 53.44 44.35
CA THR A 6 9.12 52.35 45.14
C THR A 6 8.93 52.65 46.67
N GLU A 7 9.00 51.62 47.54
CA GLU A 7 9.68 51.52 48.87
C GLU A 7 9.20 52.23 50.16
N ALA A 8 9.10 51.45 51.25
CA ALA A 8 9.68 51.73 52.59
C ALA A 8 9.72 50.48 53.52
N ARG A 9 10.72 50.42 54.41
CA ARG A 9 11.10 49.41 55.46
C ARG A 9 11.33 50.23 56.79
N PRO A 10 11.87 49.74 57.94
CA PRO A 10 11.88 48.46 58.70
C PRO A 10 11.67 48.62 60.26
N THR A 11 11.91 47.53 61.06
CA THR A 11 12.61 47.40 62.40
C THR A 11 11.94 46.76 63.67
N ALA A 12 12.57 45.65 64.13
CA ALA A 12 13.11 45.25 65.47
C ALA A 12 12.27 44.74 66.70
N ARG A 13 12.51 43.45 67.07
CA ARG A 13 12.82 42.70 68.35
C ARG A 13 12.54 43.28 69.78
N PRO A 14 12.42 42.47 70.90
CA PRO A 14 13.39 41.45 71.39
C PRO A 14 12.81 40.20 72.17
N ALA A 15 13.67 39.50 72.94
CA ALA A 15 13.64 38.09 73.41
C ALA A 15 13.39 37.86 74.92
N VAL A 16 13.05 36.62 75.38
CA VAL A 16 13.36 36.03 76.72
C VAL A 16 13.42 34.48 76.68
N ARG A 17 14.18 33.92 77.63
CA ARG A 17 14.78 32.59 77.87
C ARG A 17 13.93 31.70 78.80
N GLY A 18 14.06 30.37 78.71
CA GLY A 18 13.57 29.38 79.69
C GLY A 18 14.22 28.00 79.48
N MET A 19 14.55 27.30 80.56
CA MET A 19 15.59 26.27 80.68
C MET A 19 15.00 24.95 81.24
N GLN A 20 15.68 23.82 80.99
CA GLN A 20 15.78 22.57 81.81
C GLN A 20 15.15 21.23 81.33
N GLN A 21 16.08 20.28 81.08
CA GLN A 21 16.24 18.91 81.65
C GLN A 21 15.59 17.67 80.99
N GLY A 22 16.43 16.63 80.79
CA GLY A 22 16.04 15.21 80.82
C GLY A 22 16.54 14.33 79.65
N ALA A 23 17.51 13.45 79.91
CA ALA A 23 18.13 12.42 79.02
C ALA A 23 17.13 11.29 78.61
N PRO A 24 17.45 10.25 77.76
CA PRO A 24 18.77 9.70 77.43
C PRO A 24 19.02 9.19 75.97
N GLN A 25 20.18 8.57 75.84
CA GLN A 25 20.96 8.12 74.69
C GLN A 25 20.23 7.21 73.67
N ALA A 26 20.62 7.39 72.40
CA ALA A 26 20.25 6.57 71.27
C ALA A 26 21.17 5.35 71.10
N HIS A 27 20.56 4.17 70.95
CA HIS A 27 21.15 3.02 70.25
C HIS A 27 20.21 2.58 69.12
N PRO A 28 20.77 2.01 68.03
CA PRO A 28 20.14 2.01 66.71
C PRO A 28 19.06 0.93 66.58
N THR A 29 17.87 1.30 66.11
CA THR A 29 16.86 0.34 65.67
C THR A 29 17.30 -0.28 64.35
N GLN A 30 17.74 -1.53 64.39
CA GLN A 30 17.87 -2.39 63.22
C GLN A 30 16.50 -2.52 62.54
N GLN A 31 16.37 -2.02 61.31
CA GLN A 31 15.29 -2.41 60.42
C GLN A 31 15.45 -3.90 60.06
N PRO A 32 14.41 -4.74 60.18
CA PRO A 32 14.48 -6.08 59.64
C PRO A 32 14.56 -6.00 58.10
N PRO A 33 15.34 -6.88 57.44
CA PRO A 33 15.42 -6.87 55.99
C PRO A 33 14.07 -7.23 55.39
N SER A 34 13.56 -6.33 54.52
CA SER A 34 12.41 -6.58 53.66
C SER A 34 12.64 -7.89 52.90
N GLN A 35 11.90 -8.94 53.29
CA GLN A 35 11.81 -10.16 52.52
C GLN A 35 11.14 -9.80 51.18
N ALA A 36 11.93 -9.81 50.11
CA ALA A 36 11.41 -9.76 48.76
C ALA A 36 10.55 -11.03 48.53
N THR A 37 9.23 -10.86 48.65
CA THR A 37 8.25 -11.92 48.41
C THR A 37 8.44 -12.44 46.99
N LYS A 38 8.98 -13.66 46.84
CA LYS A 38 8.98 -14.37 45.55
C LYS A 38 7.51 -14.55 45.14
N PRO A 39 7.10 -14.13 43.92
CA PRO A 39 5.72 -14.30 43.49
C PRO A 39 5.35 -15.79 43.54
N GLN A 40 4.20 -16.10 44.16
CA GLN A 40 3.67 -17.46 44.23
C GLN A 40 3.37 -17.99 42.81
N PRO A 41 3.59 -19.29 42.52
CA PRO A 41 3.49 -19.85 41.17
C PRO A 41 2.11 -19.64 40.50
N THR A 42 1.03 -19.56 41.29
CA THR A 42 -0.34 -19.30 40.82
C THR A 42 -0.54 -17.86 40.35
N GLN A 43 0.04 -16.88 41.05
CA GLN A 43 -0.04 -15.46 40.67
C GLN A 43 0.77 -15.19 39.39
N GLN A 44 1.94 -15.83 39.26
CA GLN A 44 2.79 -15.69 38.08
C GLN A 44 2.16 -16.35 36.84
N ALA A 45 1.49 -17.49 36.99
CA ALA A 45 0.73 -18.11 35.91
C ALA A 45 -0.45 -17.25 35.44
N ASN A 46 -1.21 -16.64 36.36
CA ASN A 46 -2.30 -15.73 36.02
C ASN A 46 -1.82 -14.46 35.33
N ALA A 47 -0.70 -13.88 35.78
CA ALA A 47 -0.09 -12.72 35.13
C ALA A 47 0.38 -13.03 33.71
N ILE A 48 1.01 -14.19 33.48
CA ILE A 48 1.43 -14.64 32.13
C ILE A 48 0.21 -14.86 31.22
N SER A 49 -0.89 -15.39 31.77
CA SER A 49 -2.12 -15.60 31.00
C SER A 49 -2.78 -14.29 30.57
N ALA A 50 -2.82 -13.28 31.46
CA ALA A 50 -3.33 -11.95 31.14
C ALA A 50 -2.44 -11.21 30.13
N GLU A 51 -1.11 -11.28 30.31
CA GLU A 51 -0.12 -10.75 29.37
C GLU A 51 -0.27 -11.40 27.98
N LEU A 52 -0.45 -12.72 27.94
CA LEU A 52 -0.66 -13.46 26.70
C LEU A 52 -1.94 -13.04 25.98
N ALA A 53 -3.05 -12.91 26.71
CA ALA A 53 -4.33 -12.50 26.12
C ALA A 53 -4.24 -11.12 25.46
N GLU A 54 -3.54 -10.17 26.11
CA GLU A 54 -3.32 -8.84 25.54
C GLU A 54 -2.41 -8.87 24.31
N LEU A 55 -1.31 -9.62 24.38
CA LEU A 55 -0.38 -9.77 23.27
C LEU A 55 -1.02 -10.45 22.05
N LEU A 56 -1.93 -11.42 22.25
CA LEU A 56 -2.67 -12.08 21.17
C LEU A 56 -3.69 -11.16 20.49
N ARG A 57 -4.12 -10.08 21.15
CA ARG A 57 -5.12 -9.15 20.62
C ARG A 57 -4.50 -8.02 19.78
N THR A 58 -3.40 -7.44 20.26
CA THR A 58 -2.79 -6.25 19.62
C THR A 58 -1.26 -6.21 19.69
N GLY A 59 -0.62 -7.25 20.25
CA GLY A 59 0.82 -7.27 20.48
C GLY A 59 1.64 -7.62 19.21
N PRO A 60 2.95 -7.37 19.23
CA PRO A 60 3.82 -7.82 18.16
C PRO A 60 3.93 -9.35 18.14
N PHE A 61 3.86 -9.94 16.94
CA PHE A 61 3.88 -11.40 16.72
C PHE A 61 4.99 -12.12 17.49
N GLU A 62 6.23 -11.62 17.45
CA GLU A 62 7.36 -12.27 18.11
C GLU A 62 7.24 -12.28 19.65
N ALA A 63 6.61 -11.25 20.24
CA ALA A 63 6.35 -11.21 21.67
C ALA A 63 5.22 -12.17 22.05
N ALA A 64 4.12 -12.16 21.28
CA ALA A 64 3.01 -13.07 21.49
C ALA A 64 3.43 -14.55 21.37
N LEU A 65 4.22 -14.90 20.34
CA LEU A 65 4.74 -16.24 20.14
C LEU A 65 5.68 -16.68 21.27
N ARG A 66 6.56 -15.79 21.74
CA ARG A 66 7.46 -16.08 22.85
C ARG A 66 6.68 -16.34 24.14
N THR A 67 5.67 -15.52 24.42
CA THR A 67 4.81 -15.65 25.59
C THR A 67 3.95 -16.90 25.50
N ALA A 68 3.42 -17.24 24.33
CA ALA A 68 2.65 -18.47 24.10
C ALA A 68 3.50 -19.73 24.37
N ILE A 69 4.72 -19.78 23.83
CA ILE A 69 5.67 -20.89 24.07
C ILE A 69 6.01 -21.00 25.56
N ARG A 70 6.30 -19.88 26.23
CA ARG A 70 6.55 -19.84 27.68
C ARG A 70 5.36 -20.35 28.49
N SER A 71 4.12 -20.00 28.10
CA SER A 71 2.90 -20.47 28.78
C SER A 71 2.66 -21.97 28.58
N SER A 72 2.99 -22.50 27.38
CA SER A 72 2.80 -23.91 27.03
C SER A 72 3.78 -24.86 27.75
N ARG A 73 4.88 -24.32 28.29
CA ARG A 73 5.99 -25.07 28.92
C ARG A 73 6.63 -26.12 28.01
N LEU A 74 6.50 -25.98 26.69
CA LEU A 74 7.12 -26.85 25.70
C LEU A 74 8.50 -26.31 25.28
N SER A 75 9.48 -27.21 25.10
CA SER A 75 10.74 -26.86 24.44
C SER A 75 10.55 -26.75 22.92
N LEU A 76 11.47 -26.07 22.23
CA LEU A 76 11.41 -25.93 20.78
C LEU A 76 11.55 -27.28 20.06
N GLU A 77 12.36 -28.20 20.60
CA GLU A 77 12.51 -29.58 20.08
C GLU A 77 11.17 -30.33 20.20
N ARG A 78 10.46 -30.16 21.32
CA ARG A 78 9.17 -30.82 21.54
C ARG A 78 8.09 -30.25 20.62
N ILE A 79 8.11 -28.94 20.38
CA ILE A 79 7.23 -28.27 19.41
C ILE A 79 7.52 -28.79 17.99
N GLN A 80 8.78 -28.79 17.56
CA GLN A 80 9.18 -29.33 16.26
C GLN A 80 8.72 -30.77 16.06
N HIS A 81 8.93 -31.63 17.06
CA HIS A 81 8.52 -33.03 16.99
C HIS A 81 7.00 -33.17 16.80
N ARG A 82 6.20 -32.38 17.54
CA ARG A 82 4.73 -32.38 17.40
C ARG A 82 4.26 -31.85 16.05
N LEU A 83 4.89 -30.81 15.52
CA LEU A 83 4.59 -30.27 14.19
C LEU A 83 4.94 -31.27 13.07
N ARG A 84 6.06 -31.98 13.19
CA ARG A 84 6.44 -33.05 12.25
C ARG A 84 5.43 -34.20 12.27
N ALA A 85 4.98 -34.63 13.44
CA ALA A 85 3.96 -35.68 13.57
C ALA A 85 2.60 -35.28 12.96
N ARG A 86 2.35 -33.98 12.78
CA ARG A 86 1.13 -33.41 12.16
C ARG A 86 1.30 -33.07 10.68
N GLY A 87 2.41 -33.46 10.06
CA GLY A 87 2.63 -33.27 8.61
C GLY A 87 3.13 -31.88 8.20
N THR A 88 3.45 -30.98 9.15
CA THR A 88 3.96 -29.63 8.87
C THR A 88 5.35 -29.42 9.48
N PRO A 89 6.42 -30.01 8.93
CA PRO A 89 7.74 -29.94 9.55
C PRO A 89 8.33 -28.52 9.53
N VAL A 90 8.77 -28.03 10.69
CA VAL A 90 9.49 -26.75 10.84
C VAL A 90 10.81 -26.97 11.57
N SER A 91 11.88 -26.29 11.15
CA SER A 91 13.19 -26.39 11.83
C SER A 91 13.20 -25.61 13.16
N ILE A 92 13.99 -26.06 14.13
CA ILE A 92 14.20 -25.32 15.40
C ILE A 92 14.74 -23.91 15.11
N THR A 93 15.63 -23.78 14.12
CA THR A 93 16.16 -22.49 13.67
C THR A 93 15.07 -21.55 13.17
N ALA A 94 14.08 -22.07 12.43
CA ALA A 94 12.95 -21.26 11.97
C ALA A 94 12.08 -20.79 13.15
N LEU A 95 11.77 -21.66 14.10
CA LEU A 95 11.03 -21.29 15.32
C LEU A 95 11.78 -20.23 16.15
N SER A 96 13.10 -20.37 16.26
CA SER A 96 13.96 -19.38 16.95
C SER A 96 13.97 -18.03 16.22
N TYR A 97 13.99 -18.02 14.89
CA TYR A 97 13.88 -16.78 14.12
C TYR A 97 12.51 -16.11 14.22
N TRP A 98 11.44 -16.90 14.38
CA TRP A 98 10.10 -16.37 14.64
C TRP A 98 9.99 -15.72 16.03
N GLN A 99 10.54 -16.35 17.07
CA GLN A 99 10.55 -15.80 18.44
C GLN A 99 11.41 -14.54 18.60
N SER A 100 12.44 -14.37 17.77
CA SER A 100 13.32 -13.19 17.76
C SER A 100 12.84 -12.08 16.83
N GLY A 101 11.79 -12.32 16.02
CA GLY A 101 11.31 -11.38 15.02
C GLY A 101 12.21 -11.23 13.79
N ARG A 102 13.33 -11.97 13.71
CA ARG A 102 14.27 -11.93 12.57
C ARG A 102 13.65 -12.46 11.27
N ARG A 103 12.69 -13.37 11.37
CA ARG A 103 11.85 -13.85 10.26
C ARG A 103 10.42 -14.06 10.74
N ARG A 104 9.46 -13.97 9.84
CA ARG A 104 8.05 -14.29 10.11
C ARG A 104 7.58 -15.42 9.18
N PRO A 105 6.55 -16.19 9.56
CA PRO A 105 5.90 -17.14 8.67
C PRO A 105 5.23 -16.39 7.51
N GLU A 106 5.66 -16.63 6.27
CA GLU A 106 5.11 -15.96 5.09
C GLU A 106 4.73 -16.93 3.95
N ARG A 107 5.34 -18.12 3.91
CA ARG A 107 5.08 -19.14 2.87
C ARG A 107 3.83 -19.98 3.22
N PRO A 108 3.10 -20.52 2.23
CA PRO A 108 1.93 -21.38 2.47
C PRO A 108 2.21 -22.49 3.50
N ASP A 109 3.33 -23.22 3.34
CA ASP A 109 3.72 -24.28 4.27
C ASP A 109 4.03 -23.75 5.68
N SER A 110 4.57 -22.53 5.79
CA SER A 110 4.86 -21.89 7.07
C SER A 110 3.61 -21.36 7.76
N LEU A 111 2.61 -20.93 6.99
CA LEU A 111 1.29 -20.52 7.51
C LEU A 111 0.49 -21.74 7.97
N LEU A 112 0.52 -22.84 7.21
CA LEU A 112 -0.04 -24.12 7.65
C LEU A 112 0.62 -24.62 8.94
N ALA A 113 1.96 -24.52 9.02
CA ALA A 113 2.68 -24.86 10.23
C ALA A 113 2.36 -23.94 11.41
N LEU A 114 2.08 -22.65 11.16
CA LEU A 114 1.66 -21.71 12.21
C LEU A 114 0.27 -22.06 12.75
N ALA A 115 -0.68 -22.40 11.88
CA ALA A 115 -2.01 -22.85 12.30
C ALA A 115 -1.92 -24.12 13.18
N GLN A 116 -1.05 -25.07 12.80
CA GLN A 116 -0.79 -26.25 13.63
C GLN A 116 -0.06 -25.91 14.93
N LEU A 117 0.79 -24.89 14.93
CA LEU A 117 1.51 -24.42 16.11
C LEU A 117 0.56 -23.82 17.14
N GLU A 118 -0.46 -23.05 16.73
CA GLU A 118 -1.48 -22.50 17.63
C GLU A 118 -2.15 -23.61 18.46
N GLN A 119 -2.52 -24.70 17.79
CA GLN A 119 -3.10 -25.90 18.42
C GLN A 119 -2.11 -26.61 19.36
N VAL A 120 -0.83 -26.65 19.02
CA VAL A 120 0.21 -27.24 19.88
C VAL A 120 0.46 -26.41 21.14
N LEU A 121 0.35 -25.08 21.02
CA LEU A 121 0.55 -24.13 22.11
C LEU A 121 -0.70 -23.92 22.97
N GLY A 122 -1.87 -24.39 22.52
CA GLY A 122 -3.14 -24.24 23.24
C GLY A 122 -3.65 -22.80 23.25
N VAL A 123 -3.26 -21.99 22.27
CA VAL A 123 -3.81 -20.63 22.08
C VAL A 123 -5.05 -20.70 21.18
N PRO A 124 -5.96 -19.71 21.23
CA PRO A 124 -7.11 -19.67 20.32
C PRO A 124 -6.67 -19.76 18.86
N GLU A 125 -7.48 -20.45 18.05
CA GLU A 125 -7.21 -20.60 16.62
C GLU A 125 -7.12 -19.23 15.93
N SER A 126 -6.20 -19.10 14.97
CA SER A 126 -5.91 -17.88 14.23
C SER A 126 -5.42 -16.68 15.05
N SER A 127 -5.19 -16.83 16.36
CA SER A 127 -4.76 -15.71 17.22
C SER A 127 -3.34 -15.22 16.92
N LEU A 128 -2.37 -16.12 16.71
CA LEU A 128 -1.01 -15.75 16.30
C LEU A 128 -0.97 -15.38 14.82
N SER A 129 -1.80 -16.04 14.01
CA SER A 129 -1.92 -15.79 12.58
C SER A 129 -2.46 -14.38 12.28
N ALA A 130 -3.45 -13.90 13.06
CA ALA A 130 -4.00 -12.55 12.94
C ALA A 130 -2.95 -11.46 13.22
N LEU A 131 -1.97 -11.71 14.10
CA LEU A 131 -0.88 -10.78 14.41
C LEU A 131 0.14 -10.62 13.28
N LEU A 132 0.13 -11.52 12.29
CA LEU A 132 0.96 -11.36 11.09
C LEU A 132 0.41 -10.30 10.13
N GLY A 133 -0.81 -9.82 10.36
CA GLY A 133 -1.56 -8.96 9.45
C GLY A 133 -2.06 -9.74 8.23
N PRO A 134 -2.89 -9.13 7.37
CA PRO A 134 -3.25 -9.73 6.09
C PRO A 134 -1.97 -10.09 5.32
N PRO A 135 -1.93 -11.26 4.63
CA PRO A 135 -0.71 -11.79 4.03
C PRO A 135 0.00 -10.69 3.27
N ARG A 136 1.21 -10.33 3.72
CA ARG A 136 2.03 -9.33 3.04
C ARG A 136 2.25 -9.83 1.62
N PRO A 137 1.70 -9.14 0.62
CA PRO A 137 1.96 -9.57 -0.73
C PRO A 137 3.39 -9.10 -1.04
N ARG A 138 4.10 -9.95 -1.76
CA ARG A 138 5.56 -10.21 -1.68
C ARG A 138 6.47 -8.97 -1.61
N GLY A 139 7.57 -9.15 -0.86
CA GLY A 139 8.59 -8.17 -0.49
C GLY A 139 9.53 -7.69 -1.59
N ARG A 140 8.99 -7.30 -2.76
CA ARG A 140 9.70 -6.44 -3.72
C ARG A 140 9.08 -5.04 -3.83
N THR A 141 7.82 -4.91 -3.42
CA THR A 141 6.99 -3.70 -3.52
C THR A 141 7.39 -2.60 -2.53
N ARG A 142 7.81 -2.94 -1.30
CA ARG A 142 8.03 -1.94 -0.22
C ARG A 142 9.36 -1.17 -0.36
N GLN A 143 10.37 -1.76 -1.00
CA GLN A 143 11.59 -1.05 -1.41
C GLN A 143 11.32 -0.23 -2.68
N ALA A 144 10.60 -0.79 -3.66
CA ALA A 144 10.21 -0.07 -4.86
C ALA A 144 9.37 1.19 -4.58
N SER A 145 8.52 1.21 -3.54
CA SER A 145 7.76 2.42 -3.17
C SER A 145 8.60 3.52 -2.49
N ALA A 146 9.73 3.16 -1.86
CA ALA A 146 10.63 4.11 -1.20
C ALA A 146 11.69 4.68 -2.15
N GLU A 147 12.03 3.94 -3.21
CA GLU A 147 12.97 4.32 -4.27
C GLU A 147 12.29 4.74 -5.58
N ALA A 148 10.95 4.70 -5.65
CA ALA A 148 10.23 5.12 -6.84
C ALA A 148 10.54 6.60 -7.14
N PRO A 149 10.93 6.93 -8.39
CA PRO A 149 11.14 8.31 -8.79
C PRO A 149 9.89 9.15 -8.50
N PRO A 150 9.98 10.46 -8.21
CA PRO A 150 8.79 11.30 -8.11
C PRO A 150 8.00 11.23 -9.42
N LEU A 151 6.69 11.50 -9.36
CA LEU A 151 5.84 11.44 -10.57
C LEU A 151 6.42 12.33 -11.68
N SER A 152 7.02 13.46 -11.33
CA SER A 152 7.71 14.37 -12.26
C SER A 152 8.92 13.77 -12.99
N ALA A 153 9.62 12.82 -12.38
CA ALA A 153 10.85 12.27 -12.95
C ALA A 153 10.61 11.25 -14.08
N LEU A 154 9.39 10.72 -14.21
CA LEU A 154 9.01 9.91 -15.37
C LEU A 154 8.91 10.73 -16.67
N TRP A 155 8.94 12.07 -16.57
CA TRP A 155 8.89 13.00 -17.70
C TRP A 155 10.07 13.99 -17.69
N SER A 156 11.24 13.56 -17.17
CA SER A 156 12.46 14.37 -17.00
C SER A 156 13.09 14.89 -18.30
N GLU A 157 12.67 14.40 -19.48
CA GLU A 157 13.12 14.96 -20.76
C GLU A 157 12.51 16.34 -21.03
N HIS A 158 11.51 16.75 -20.24
CA HIS A 158 10.97 18.09 -20.22
C HIS A 158 11.15 18.70 -18.82
N GLU A 159 12.23 19.47 -18.64
CA GLU A 159 12.68 20.17 -17.41
C GLU A 159 11.60 21.04 -16.70
N SER A 160 10.41 21.16 -17.28
CA SER A 160 9.29 22.00 -16.87
C SER A 160 7.98 21.26 -16.57
N ALA A 161 7.92 19.93 -16.68
CA ALA A 161 6.82 19.12 -16.16
C ALA A 161 6.74 19.19 -14.61
N ALA A 162 7.86 19.47 -13.95
CA ALA A 162 7.93 19.65 -12.50
C ALA A 162 7.12 20.85 -11.99
N GLU A 163 6.93 21.93 -12.76
CA GLU A 163 6.24 23.17 -12.31
C GLU A 163 4.71 23.08 -12.32
N LEU A 164 4.13 22.18 -13.11
CA LEU A 164 2.69 21.88 -13.05
C LEU A 164 2.38 20.85 -11.97
N LEU A 165 3.30 19.91 -11.78
CA LEU A 165 3.23 18.90 -10.73
C LEU A 165 3.57 19.44 -9.33
N THR A 166 4.02 20.69 -9.20
CA THR A 166 4.07 21.44 -7.93
C THR A 166 2.76 22.15 -7.60
N LYS A 167 1.86 22.37 -8.58
CA LYS A 167 0.54 22.97 -8.37
C LYS A 167 -0.53 21.94 -7.95
N ILE A 168 -0.30 20.67 -8.27
CA ILE A 168 -1.11 19.53 -7.82
C ILE A 168 -0.26 18.70 -6.86
N ASP A 169 -0.78 18.35 -5.68
CA ASP A 169 -0.03 17.50 -4.73
C ASP A 169 0.04 16.05 -5.24
N THR A 170 0.96 15.82 -6.18
CA THR A 170 1.25 14.53 -6.80
C THR A 170 1.86 13.53 -5.83
N ASN A 171 2.22 13.99 -4.63
CA ASN A 171 2.70 13.14 -3.54
C ASN A 171 1.56 12.26 -2.97
N HIS A 172 0.29 12.51 -3.31
CA HIS A 172 -0.82 11.65 -2.89
C HIS A 172 -0.82 10.27 -3.56
N ASP A 173 -0.28 10.11 -4.77
CA ASP A 173 -0.17 8.78 -5.40
C ASP A 173 0.77 7.86 -4.60
N SER A 174 1.80 8.40 -3.93
CA SER A 174 2.68 7.64 -3.02
C SER A 174 2.01 7.28 -1.68
N LYS A 175 0.94 7.98 -1.31
CA LYS A 175 0.12 7.68 -0.11
C LYS A 175 -0.85 6.51 -0.35
N LEU A 176 -0.97 6.03 -1.58
CA LEU A 176 -1.92 4.99 -1.97
C LEU A 176 -1.22 3.76 -2.53
N THR A 177 -1.58 2.57 -2.04
CA THR A 177 -1.22 1.30 -2.68
C THR A 177 -2.36 0.84 -3.59
N ARG A 178 -2.04 0.52 -4.85
CA ARG A 178 -2.98 -0.10 -5.79
C ARG A 178 -3.10 -1.61 -5.53
N LEU A 179 -4.27 -2.02 -5.04
CA LEU A 179 -4.61 -3.43 -4.85
C LEU A 179 -5.21 -4.03 -6.12
N SER A 180 -6.01 -3.26 -6.86
CA SER A 180 -6.54 -3.70 -8.15
C SER A 180 -6.73 -2.48 -9.05
N HIS A 181 -6.39 -2.62 -10.32
CA HIS A 181 -6.64 -1.63 -11.37
C HIS A 181 -7.19 -2.39 -12.56
N HIS A 182 -8.41 -2.05 -12.97
CA HIS A 182 -9.06 -2.60 -14.15
C HIS A 182 -9.40 -1.47 -15.12
N ASP A 183 -8.85 -1.54 -16.32
CA ASP A 183 -9.20 -0.66 -17.43
C ASP A 183 -10.01 -1.43 -18.47
N VAL A 184 -11.15 -0.89 -18.87
CA VAL A 184 -11.93 -1.34 -20.03
C VAL A 184 -11.79 -0.29 -21.12
N VAL A 185 -11.17 -0.70 -22.21
CA VAL A 185 -10.74 0.13 -23.34
C VAL A 185 -11.69 -0.14 -24.50
N HIS A 186 -12.43 0.88 -24.91
CA HIS A 186 -13.35 0.79 -26.03
C HIS A 186 -12.71 1.33 -27.29
N VAL A 187 -12.76 0.52 -28.33
CA VAL A 187 -12.19 0.78 -29.64
C VAL A 187 -13.32 0.79 -30.66
N ASP A 188 -13.36 1.80 -31.53
CA ASP A 188 -14.39 1.88 -32.58
C ASP A 188 -14.04 1.06 -33.83
N GLN A 189 -14.90 1.16 -34.85
CA GLN A 189 -14.77 0.45 -36.12
C GLN A 189 -13.49 0.77 -36.92
N HIS A 190 -12.84 1.91 -36.67
CA HIS A 190 -11.60 2.30 -37.33
C HIS A 190 -10.37 1.84 -36.54
N GLY A 191 -10.57 1.21 -35.38
CA GLY A 191 -9.49 0.87 -34.47
C GLY A 191 -9.08 2.02 -33.56
N ASP A 192 -9.89 3.09 -33.46
CA ASP A 192 -9.57 4.26 -32.64
C ASP A 192 -10.05 4.11 -31.20
N LEU A 193 -9.21 4.54 -30.27
CA LEU A 193 -9.52 4.57 -28.85
C LEU A 193 -10.57 5.64 -28.55
N ARG A 194 -11.76 5.24 -28.10
CA ARG A 194 -12.88 6.19 -27.83
C ARG A 194 -13.17 6.41 -26.37
N LYS A 195 -12.97 5.40 -25.54
CA LYS A 195 -13.31 5.50 -24.12
C LYS A 195 -12.49 4.55 -23.29
N ILE A 196 -12.05 5.01 -22.13
CA ILE A 196 -11.45 4.17 -21.10
C ILE A 196 -12.30 4.27 -19.85
N ARG A 197 -12.82 3.14 -19.38
CA ARG A 197 -13.45 3.03 -18.06
C ARG A 197 -12.47 2.40 -17.09
N THR A 198 -12.11 3.15 -16.06
CA THR A 198 -11.12 2.73 -15.08
C THR A 198 -11.78 2.50 -13.73
N ARG A 199 -11.54 1.32 -13.15
CA ARG A 199 -11.91 0.97 -11.78
C ARG A 199 -10.66 0.64 -10.98
N LYS A 200 -10.50 1.25 -9.80
CA LYS A 200 -9.35 1.00 -8.94
C LYS A 200 -9.78 0.72 -7.52
N LEU A 201 -9.19 -0.32 -6.93
CA LEU A 201 -9.19 -0.56 -5.50
C LEU A 201 -7.85 -0.11 -4.95
N VAL A 202 -7.87 0.93 -4.12
CA VAL A 202 -6.68 1.49 -3.47
C VAL A 202 -6.77 1.34 -1.96
N ARG A 203 -5.62 1.34 -1.30
CA ARG A 203 -5.51 1.40 0.15
C ARG A 203 -4.61 2.57 0.56
N ALA A 204 -5.05 3.36 1.53
CA ALA A 204 -4.23 4.41 2.11
C ALA A 204 -3.09 3.83 2.97
N GLU A 205 -1.86 4.24 2.70
CA GLU A 205 -0.68 3.84 3.49
C GLU A 205 -0.34 4.88 4.58
N THR A 206 -0.88 6.10 4.44
CA THR A 206 -0.82 7.19 5.41
C THR A 206 -2.22 7.76 5.65
N ASN A 207 -2.39 8.53 6.73
CA ASN A 207 -3.64 9.25 6.97
C ASN A 207 -3.79 10.42 5.98
N ASN A 208 -5.03 10.84 5.77
CA ASN A 208 -5.40 12.01 4.99
C ASN A 208 -5.12 11.89 3.48
N ALA A 209 -5.22 10.68 2.93
CA ALA A 209 -5.26 10.50 1.48
C ALA A 209 -6.68 10.84 0.98
N ASP A 210 -6.82 11.92 0.23
CA ASP A 210 -8.13 12.51 -0.12
C ASP A 210 -8.39 12.62 -1.64
N ARG A 211 -7.44 12.18 -2.48
CA ARG A 211 -7.54 12.30 -3.93
C ARG A 211 -6.71 11.27 -4.69
N TRP A 212 -7.11 11.06 -5.94
CA TRP A 212 -6.36 10.36 -6.97
C TRP A 212 -6.01 11.34 -8.10
N VAL A 213 -4.82 11.25 -8.69
CA VAL A 213 -4.40 12.13 -9.79
C VAL A 213 -4.32 11.31 -11.09
N ILE A 214 -4.84 11.86 -12.17
CA ILE A 214 -4.71 11.32 -13.53
C ILE A 214 -4.02 12.34 -14.43
N MET A 215 -3.26 11.85 -15.39
CA MET A 215 -2.45 12.63 -16.32
C MET A 215 -2.58 12.07 -17.73
N PHE A 216 -2.56 12.95 -18.72
CA PHE A 216 -2.65 12.63 -20.15
C PHE A 216 -1.63 13.44 -20.94
N ASP A 217 -0.88 12.76 -21.80
CA ASP A 217 -0.10 13.40 -22.86
C ASP A 217 -0.99 13.51 -24.12
N GLY A 218 -0.71 14.43 -25.04
CA GLY A 218 -1.46 14.54 -26.31
C GLY A 218 -2.67 15.49 -26.33
N ALA A 219 -3.04 16.12 -25.21
CA ALA A 219 -4.38 16.70 -25.02
C ALA A 219 -4.70 18.02 -25.76
N SER A 220 -3.69 18.71 -26.26
CA SER A 220 -3.71 19.95 -27.04
C SER A 220 -3.50 19.73 -28.54
N SER A 221 -2.99 18.57 -28.97
CA SER A 221 -2.95 18.15 -30.38
C SER A 221 -4.34 17.78 -30.92
N VAL A 222 -5.26 17.40 -30.02
CA VAL A 222 -6.65 17.07 -30.35
C VAL A 222 -7.53 18.33 -30.30
N ALA A 223 -8.41 18.50 -31.30
CA ALA A 223 -9.31 19.65 -31.40
C ALA A 223 -10.28 19.81 -30.21
N THR A 224 -10.45 18.76 -29.39
CA THR A 224 -11.32 18.76 -28.21
C THR A 224 -10.58 18.09 -27.04
N PRO A 225 -10.57 18.69 -25.84
CA PRO A 225 -9.95 18.08 -24.67
C PRO A 225 -10.72 16.84 -24.20
N PRO A 226 -10.07 15.87 -23.54
CA PRO A 226 -10.73 14.66 -23.04
C PRO A 226 -11.81 15.00 -22.01
N ILE A 227 -12.92 14.26 -22.05
CA ILE A 227 -13.99 14.40 -21.06
C ILE A 227 -13.74 13.40 -19.92
N ILE A 228 -13.49 13.91 -18.73
CA ILE A 228 -13.30 13.11 -17.52
C ILE A 228 -14.62 13.03 -16.76
N ARG A 229 -15.17 11.82 -16.62
CA ARG A 229 -16.44 11.56 -15.94
C ARG A 229 -16.22 10.73 -14.67
N PRO A 230 -16.34 11.33 -13.48
CA PRO A 230 -16.38 10.57 -12.22
C PRO A 230 -17.62 9.66 -12.19
N ILE A 231 -17.48 8.42 -11.68
CA ILE A 231 -18.57 7.44 -11.60
C ILE A 231 -18.84 7.00 -10.17
N ARG A 232 -17.78 6.63 -9.42
CA ARG A 232 -17.92 6.08 -8.06
C ARG A 232 -16.85 6.64 -7.13
N SER A 233 -17.30 7.11 -5.97
CA SER A 233 -16.46 7.49 -4.84
C SER A 233 -15.34 8.49 -5.19
N CYS A 234 -15.61 9.31 -6.20
CA CYS A 234 -14.77 10.43 -6.57
C CYS A 234 -15.59 11.52 -7.24
N ARG A 235 -15.06 12.74 -7.20
CA ARG A 235 -15.55 13.91 -7.92
C ARG A 235 -14.38 14.58 -8.62
N LEU A 236 -14.65 15.23 -9.75
CA LEU A 236 -13.62 15.98 -10.46
C LEU A 236 -13.23 17.20 -9.62
N GLY A 237 -11.93 17.31 -9.34
CA GLY A 237 -11.31 18.44 -8.66
C GLY A 237 -10.74 19.43 -9.66
N GLN A 238 -9.51 19.89 -9.41
CA GLN A 238 -8.84 20.77 -10.35
C GLN A 238 -8.44 20.01 -11.62
N VAL A 239 -8.62 20.65 -12.77
CA VAL A 239 -8.06 20.21 -14.06
C VAL A 239 -7.11 21.30 -14.52
N LEU A 240 -5.85 20.92 -14.77
CA LEU A 240 -4.82 21.79 -15.30
C LEU A 240 -4.44 21.29 -16.69
N THR A 241 -4.49 22.19 -17.66
CA THR A 241 -4.06 21.94 -19.03
C THR A 241 -2.83 22.78 -19.33
N ASP A 242 -1.82 22.15 -19.91
CA ASP A 242 -0.65 22.83 -20.46
C ASP A 242 -0.57 22.61 -21.95
N HIS A 243 -0.96 23.65 -22.68
CA HIS A 243 -0.98 23.65 -24.13
C HIS A 243 0.40 23.66 -24.77
N ALA A 244 1.43 24.18 -24.08
CA ALA A 244 2.79 24.18 -24.60
C ALA A 244 3.43 22.77 -24.54
N ARG A 245 2.93 21.92 -23.65
CA ARG A 245 3.47 20.57 -23.37
C ARG A 245 2.48 19.45 -23.67
N ASP A 246 1.35 19.79 -24.26
CA ASP A 246 0.33 18.83 -24.66
C ASP A 246 -0.21 17.99 -23.48
N LEU A 247 -0.21 18.53 -22.27
CA LEU A 247 -0.44 17.78 -21.03
C LEU A 247 -1.75 18.20 -20.35
N VAL A 248 -2.53 17.24 -19.87
CA VAL A 248 -3.66 17.49 -18.96
C VAL A 248 -3.46 16.71 -17.68
N VAL A 249 -3.62 17.37 -16.54
CA VAL A 249 -3.63 16.76 -15.21
C VAL A 249 -4.97 17.03 -14.55
N ALA A 250 -5.58 16.01 -13.96
CA ALA A 250 -6.84 16.16 -13.24
C ALA A 250 -6.82 15.45 -11.89
N GLU A 251 -7.45 16.09 -10.92
CA GLU A 251 -7.71 15.51 -9.61
C GLU A 251 -9.07 14.81 -9.56
N LEU A 252 -9.10 13.64 -8.96
CA LEU A 252 -10.31 12.93 -8.58
C LEU A 252 -10.35 12.90 -7.05
N LEU A 253 -11.09 13.85 -6.49
CA LEU A 253 -11.21 14.03 -5.04
C LEU A 253 -12.15 12.98 -4.48
N PHE A 254 -11.81 12.41 -3.34
CA PHE A 254 -12.66 11.47 -2.60
C PHE A 254 -13.72 12.24 -1.79
N ASP A 255 -14.77 11.55 -1.36
CA ASP A 255 -15.84 12.16 -0.54
C ASP A 255 -15.35 12.52 0.86
N HIS A 256 -14.36 11.78 1.36
CA HIS A 256 -13.67 12.03 2.63
C HIS A 256 -12.21 11.63 2.53
N ALA A 257 -11.40 12.17 3.44
CA ALA A 257 -10.00 11.81 3.55
C ALA A 257 -9.87 10.43 4.22
N LEU A 258 -9.13 9.52 3.59
CA LEU A 258 -8.95 8.15 4.05
C LEU A 258 -7.98 8.07 5.23
N ALA A 259 -8.31 7.22 6.20
CA ALA A 259 -7.39 6.83 7.26
C ALA A 259 -6.40 5.77 6.77
N ARG A 260 -5.23 5.67 7.42
CA ARG A 260 -4.25 4.63 7.11
C ARG A 260 -4.88 3.23 7.22
N GLY A 261 -4.73 2.44 6.17
CA GLY A 261 -5.26 1.09 6.05
C GLY A 261 -6.65 1.02 5.43
N GLU A 262 -7.37 2.14 5.34
CA GLU A 262 -8.69 2.22 4.71
C GLU A 262 -8.57 1.99 3.21
N THR A 263 -9.59 1.34 2.64
CA THR A 263 -9.67 1.03 1.20
C THR A 263 -10.76 1.83 0.53
N LEU A 264 -10.48 2.28 -0.70
CA LEU A 264 -11.46 2.97 -1.53
C LEU A 264 -11.55 2.29 -2.89
N LEU A 265 -12.79 2.08 -3.35
CA LEU A 265 -13.07 1.65 -4.71
C LEU A 265 -13.53 2.86 -5.52
N LEU A 266 -12.64 3.41 -6.34
CA LEU A 266 -12.96 4.52 -7.24
C LEU A 266 -13.22 4.03 -8.66
N GLU A 267 -14.07 4.77 -9.38
CA GLU A 267 -14.38 4.50 -10.77
C GLU A 267 -14.59 5.80 -11.53
N TYR A 268 -14.03 5.89 -12.74
CA TYR A 268 -14.16 7.03 -13.62
C TYR A 268 -14.04 6.59 -15.08
N GLU A 269 -14.54 7.43 -15.98
CA GLU A 269 -14.42 7.28 -17.43
C GLU A 269 -13.64 8.45 -18.01
N ILE A 270 -12.91 8.17 -19.07
CA ILE A 270 -12.28 9.15 -19.95
C ILE A 270 -12.85 8.90 -21.34
N ILE A 271 -13.48 9.91 -21.92
CA ILE A 271 -14.07 9.86 -23.26
C ILE A 271 -13.20 10.69 -24.18
N ASP A 272 -12.96 10.14 -25.37
CA ASP A 272 -12.04 10.67 -26.37
C ASP A 272 -10.69 11.01 -25.71
N PRO A 273 -10.03 10.00 -25.10
CA PRO A 273 -8.72 10.21 -24.51
C PRO A 273 -7.75 10.67 -25.61
N PRO A 274 -6.84 11.60 -25.29
CA PRO A 274 -5.84 11.99 -26.25
C PRO A 274 -4.89 10.83 -26.53
N THR A 275 -4.44 10.75 -27.78
CA THR A 275 -3.34 9.90 -28.19
C THR A 275 -2.09 10.77 -28.22
N GLY A 276 -1.11 10.48 -27.36
CA GLY A 276 0.12 11.26 -27.32
C GLY A 276 0.94 11.10 -28.62
N PRO A 277 1.78 12.08 -29.00
CA PRO A 277 2.62 11.98 -30.21
C PRO A 277 3.63 10.81 -30.17
N ASN A 278 3.91 10.28 -28.97
CA ASN A 278 4.80 9.15 -28.74
C ASN A 278 4.05 7.82 -28.52
N GLU A 279 2.71 7.82 -28.56
CA GLU A 279 1.95 6.58 -28.47
C GLU A 279 1.84 5.95 -29.86
N ALA A 280 2.12 4.65 -29.93
CA ALA A 280 1.92 3.90 -31.16
C ALA A 280 0.43 3.93 -31.54
N GLU A 281 0.14 4.13 -32.82
CA GLU A 281 -1.22 4.03 -33.34
C GLU A 281 -1.84 2.68 -32.93
N HIS A 282 -3.14 2.67 -32.65
CA HIS A 282 -3.87 1.46 -32.26
C HIS A 282 -3.26 0.74 -31.05
N SER A 283 -2.86 1.50 -30.04
CA SER A 283 -2.34 0.97 -28.79
C SER A 283 -2.91 1.67 -27.56
N PHE A 284 -2.78 1.01 -26.42
CA PHE A 284 -3.11 1.56 -25.12
C PHE A 284 -2.18 0.98 -24.07
N CYS A 285 -1.61 1.83 -23.21
CA CYS A 285 -0.76 1.36 -22.13
C CYS A 285 -0.95 2.12 -20.82
N ARG A 286 -0.39 1.53 -19.75
CA ARG A 286 -0.25 2.16 -18.45
C ARG A 286 1.20 2.11 -18.01
N LEU A 287 1.71 3.27 -17.63
CA LEU A 287 2.97 3.41 -16.92
C LEU A 287 2.74 3.23 -15.42
N PHE A 288 3.35 2.19 -14.86
CA PHE A 288 3.36 1.93 -13.42
C PHE A 288 4.66 2.46 -12.84
N ARG A 289 4.58 3.57 -12.12
CA ARG A 289 5.66 4.06 -11.26
C ARG A 289 5.76 3.28 -9.96
N LEU A 290 4.59 3.01 -9.39
CA LEU A 290 4.39 2.29 -8.16
C LEU A 290 3.77 0.94 -8.47
N PRO A 291 4.12 -0.09 -7.68
CA PRO A 291 3.63 -1.44 -7.90
C PRO A 291 2.11 -1.56 -7.71
N VAL A 292 1.52 -2.50 -8.45
CA VAL A 292 0.11 -2.89 -8.41
C VAL A 292 -0.01 -4.39 -8.18
N ARG A 293 -0.97 -4.83 -7.34
CA ARG A 293 -1.16 -6.27 -7.10
C ARG A 293 -1.83 -6.99 -8.26
N GLN A 294 -2.81 -6.35 -8.88
CA GLN A 294 -3.50 -6.86 -10.05
C GLN A 294 -3.80 -5.70 -10.99
N TYR A 295 -3.31 -5.80 -12.21
CA TYR A 295 -3.74 -4.97 -13.32
C TYR A 295 -4.44 -5.85 -14.35
N VAL A 296 -5.62 -5.42 -14.79
CA VAL A 296 -6.36 -6.02 -15.89
C VAL A 296 -6.64 -4.93 -16.91
N VAL A 297 -6.37 -5.23 -18.17
CA VAL A 297 -6.82 -4.42 -19.29
C VAL A 297 -7.72 -5.29 -20.16
N GLU A 298 -8.96 -4.84 -20.35
CA GLU A 298 -9.94 -5.44 -21.26
C GLU A 298 -10.09 -4.51 -22.47
N LEU A 299 -9.97 -5.08 -23.67
CA LEU A 299 -10.29 -4.43 -24.93
C LEU A 299 -11.70 -4.82 -25.34
N GLN A 300 -12.49 -3.82 -25.76
CA GLN A 300 -13.82 -3.99 -26.34
C GLN A 300 -13.83 -3.30 -27.70
N PHE A 301 -13.67 -4.10 -28.75
CA PHE A 301 -13.77 -3.69 -30.14
C PHE A 301 -15.22 -3.65 -30.59
N ASP A 302 -15.48 -2.96 -31.71
CA ASP A 302 -16.71 -3.16 -32.46
C ASP A 302 -16.81 -4.64 -32.92
N PRO A 303 -17.84 -5.40 -32.49
CA PRO A 303 -17.99 -6.79 -32.90
C PRO A 303 -18.18 -6.98 -34.41
N ALA A 304 -18.59 -5.94 -35.14
CA ALA A 304 -18.71 -5.96 -36.60
C ALA A 304 -17.36 -5.70 -37.32
N HIS A 305 -16.36 -5.19 -36.61
CA HIS A 305 -15.05 -4.82 -37.16
C HIS A 305 -13.92 -5.30 -36.22
N PRO A 306 -13.76 -6.63 -36.04
CA PRO A 306 -12.72 -7.17 -35.16
C PRO A 306 -11.31 -6.86 -35.70
N PRO A 307 -10.30 -6.70 -34.84
CA PRO A 307 -8.93 -6.45 -35.29
C PRO A 307 -8.33 -7.70 -35.95
N ALA A 308 -7.43 -7.49 -36.92
CA ALA A 308 -6.67 -8.56 -37.58
C ALA A 308 -5.65 -9.23 -36.64
N GLY A 309 -5.19 -8.49 -35.62
CA GLY A 309 -4.25 -8.97 -34.62
C GLY A 309 -4.36 -8.17 -33.33
N CYS A 310 -4.08 -8.82 -32.20
CA CYS A 310 -4.07 -8.18 -30.90
C CYS A 310 -3.02 -8.83 -30.01
N GLU A 311 -2.27 -8.03 -29.26
CA GLU A 311 -1.24 -8.51 -28.35
C GLU A 311 -1.06 -7.61 -27.13
N SER A 312 -0.54 -8.19 -26.06
CA SER A 312 -0.08 -7.47 -24.88
C SER A 312 1.44 -7.43 -24.83
N TYR A 313 2.01 -6.35 -24.34
CA TYR A 313 3.45 -6.18 -24.20
C TYR A 313 3.81 -5.60 -22.82
N VAL A 314 5.05 -5.86 -22.41
CA VAL A 314 5.65 -5.28 -21.22
C VAL A 314 6.86 -4.47 -21.64
N GLY A 315 6.90 -3.21 -21.24
CA GLY A 315 8.02 -2.31 -21.51
C GLY A 315 8.66 -1.79 -20.23
N ASP A 316 9.84 -1.18 -20.38
CA ASP A 316 10.44 -0.35 -19.34
C ASP A 316 9.81 1.06 -19.31
N SER A 317 10.32 1.94 -18.45
CA SER A 317 9.81 3.31 -18.33
C SER A 317 10.10 4.20 -19.56
N ALA A 318 11.00 3.79 -20.44
CA ALA A 318 11.28 4.44 -21.72
C ALA A 318 10.46 3.82 -22.87
N MET A 319 9.43 3.05 -22.55
CA MET A 319 8.55 2.34 -23.50
C MET A 319 9.29 1.31 -24.37
N GLN A 320 10.52 0.91 -23.99
CA GLN A 320 11.24 -0.15 -24.70
C GLN A 320 10.74 -1.51 -24.25
N GLU A 321 10.46 -2.37 -25.22
CA GLU A 321 9.93 -3.70 -24.96
C GLU A 321 10.94 -4.56 -24.17
N ALA A 322 10.50 -5.02 -22.99
CA ALA A 322 11.32 -5.75 -22.03
C ALA A 322 11.04 -7.27 -22.06
N GLU A 323 9.84 -7.66 -22.48
CA GLU A 323 9.42 -9.06 -22.67
C GLU A 323 8.91 -9.26 -24.09
N GLN A 324 8.94 -10.51 -24.57
CA GLN A 324 8.28 -10.83 -25.84
C GLN A 324 6.77 -10.54 -25.75
N PRO A 325 6.18 -9.89 -26.77
CA PRO A 325 4.77 -9.61 -26.79
C PRO A 325 3.97 -10.92 -26.87
N LYS A 326 2.80 -10.93 -26.23
CA LYS A 326 1.95 -12.11 -26.09
C LYS A 326 0.67 -11.90 -26.90
N PRO A 327 0.37 -12.78 -27.88
CA PRO A 327 -0.85 -12.66 -28.67
C PRO A 327 -2.08 -12.83 -27.78
N LEU A 328 -3.11 -12.02 -28.04
CA LEU A 328 -4.40 -12.06 -27.38
C LEU A 328 -5.45 -12.60 -28.34
N GLN A 329 -6.30 -13.48 -27.83
CA GLN A 329 -7.44 -13.98 -28.58
C GLN A 329 -8.63 -13.05 -28.37
N VAL A 330 -9.16 -12.53 -29.48
CA VAL A 330 -10.41 -11.76 -29.48
C VAL A 330 -11.57 -12.74 -29.57
N ASP A 331 -12.49 -12.67 -28.63
CA ASP A 331 -13.67 -13.52 -28.62
C ASP A 331 -14.71 -13.06 -29.66
N ARG A 332 -15.76 -13.88 -29.84
CA ARG A 332 -16.86 -13.58 -30.78
C ARG A 332 -17.64 -12.29 -30.48
N PHE A 333 -17.44 -11.68 -29.31
CA PHE A 333 -18.08 -10.44 -28.90
C PHE A 333 -17.13 -9.25 -29.01
N GLY A 334 -16.00 -9.41 -29.70
CA GLY A 334 -15.02 -8.35 -29.89
C GLY A 334 -14.21 -8.05 -28.62
N ARG A 335 -14.05 -9.02 -27.71
CA ARG A 335 -13.35 -8.78 -26.43
C ARG A 335 -12.05 -9.53 -26.33
N ALA A 336 -11.03 -8.86 -25.81
CA ALA A 336 -9.77 -9.47 -25.41
C ALA A 336 -9.35 -8.91 -24.05
N HIS A 337 -8.47 -9.62 -23.33
CA HIS A 337 -7.93 -9.09 -22.09
C HIS A 337 -6.52 -9.59 -21.81
N ALA A 338 -5.77 -8.80 -21.05
CA ALA A 338 -4.46 -9.15 -20.53
C ALA A 338 -4.38 -8.83 -19.04
N VAL A 339 -3.54 -9.59 -18.32
CA VAL A 339 -3.43 -9.49 -16.86
C VAL A 339 -1.96 -9.41 -16.45
N ALA A 340 -1.66 -8.47 -15.56
CA ALA A 340 -0.39 -8.40 -14.84
C ALA A 340 -0.63 -8.58 -13.33
N LEU A 341 0.14 -9.46 -12.69
CA LEU A 341 0.05 -9.72 -11.26
C LEU A 341 1.35 -9.32 -10.56
N ASP A 342 1.24 -8.68 -9.40
CA ASP A 342 2.36 -8.12 -8.64
C ASP A 342 3.32 -7.28 -9.53
N PHE A 343 2.76 -6.52 -10.47
CA PHE A 343 3.50 -5.75 -11.45
C PHE A 343 4.18 -4.54 -10.80
N GLY A 344 5.44 -4.31 -11.17
CA GLY A 344 6.31 -3.28 -10.58
C GLY A 344 6.45 -2.05 -11.47
N MET A 345 7.61 -1.40 -11.37
CA MET A 345 7.93 -0.27 -12.23
C MET A 345 8.05 -0.73 -13.69
N GLY A 346 7.39 -0.03 -14.61
CA GLY A 346 7.43 -0.32 -16.04
C GLY A 346 6.11 -0.02 -16.74
N VAL A 347 6.00 -0.45 -17.98
CA VAL A 347 4.83 -0.24 -18.84
C VAL A 347 4.15 -1.58 -19.07
N PHE A 348 2.84 -1.60 -18.95
CA PHE A 348 2.02 -2.72 -19.41
C PHE A 348 1.02 -2.21 -20.43
N GLY A 349 1.05 -2.75 -21.63
CA GLY A 349 0.26 -2.26 -22.75
C GLY A 349 -0.36 -3.36 -23.58
N VAL A 350 -1.27 -2.92 -24.44
CA VAL A 350 -1.90 -3.71 -25.49
C VAL A 350 -1.86 -2.92 -26.78
N ARG A 351 -1.72 -3.63 -27.90
CA ARG A 351 -1.80 -3.04 -29.24
C ARG A 351 -2.56 -3.97 -30.17
N TRP A 352 -3.18 -3.38 -31.18
CA TRP A 352 -3.99 -4.10 -32.14
C TRP A 352 -3.71 -3.59 -33.56
N GLN A 353 -4.07 -4.43 -34.52
CA GLN A 353 -4.03 -4.09 -35.93
C GLN A 353 -5.48 -4.04 -36.40
N PRO A 354 -5.99 -2.88 -36.84
CA PRO A 354 -7.31 -2.80 -37.46
C PRO A 354 -7.40 -3.75 -38.65
N GLU A 355 -8.61 -4.18 -38.99
CA GLU A 355 -8.83 -4.90 -40.23
C GLU A 355 -8.47 -4.00 -41.41
N GLN A 356 -7.55 -4.45 -42.28
CA GLN A 356 -7.26 -3.72 -43.51
C GLN A 356 -8.50 -3.76 -44.38
N GLN A 357 -9.20 -2.63 -44.50
CA GLN A 357 -10.22 -2.47 -45.52
C GLN A 357 -9.52 -2.62 -46.86
N GLY A 358 -9.84 -3.69 -47.60
CA GLY A 358 -9.27 -3.95 -48.90
C GLY A 358 -9.32 -2.70 -49.77
N GLU A 359 -8.16 -2.26 -50.23
CA GLU A 359 -7.99 -1.19 -51.19
C GLU A 359 -8.81 -1.57 -52.44
N VAL A 360 -10.02 -1.01 -52.56
CA VAL A 360 -10.81 -1.12 -53.78
C VAL A 360 -10.06 -0.29 -54.82
N LEU A 361 -9.20 -0.96 -55.59
CA LEU A 361 -8.62 -0.38 -56.80
C LEU A 361 -9.78 0.17 -57.65
N PRO A 362 -9.76 1.46 -58.04
CA PRO A 362 -10.72 1.94 -58.99
C PRO A 362 -10.51 1.17 -60.30
N GLU A 363 -11.55 0.47 -60.76
CA GLU A 363 -11.58 -0.04 -62.13
C GLU A 363 -11.43 1.16 -63.07
N THR A 364 -10.25 1.26 -63.69
CA THR A 364 -10.00 2.21 -64.77
C THR A 364 -10.78 1.75 -65.99
N GLU A 365 -11.87 2.44 -66.33
CA GLU A 365 -12.49 2.37 -67.67
C GLU A 365 -11.64 3.11 -68.72
#